data_AF-A0A519LX58-F1
#
_entry.id   AF-A0A519LX58-F1
#
_cell.length_a   1.000
_cell.length_b   1.000
_cell.length_c   1.000
_cell.angle_alpha   90.00
_cell.angle_beta   90.00
_cell.angle_gamma   90.00
#
_symmetry.space_group_name_H-M   'P 1'
#
loop_
_entity.id
_entity.type
_entity.pdbx_description
1 polymer ?
#
loop_
_entity_poly.entity_id
_entity_poly.type
_entity_poly.pdbx_seq_one_letter_code
_entity_poly.pdbx_strand_id
1 'polypeptide(L)'
;MKKIVLLLLICSFSYAQNAKRKLLWEENFSKKNINEKFWNFETGDGCPDLCGYGNNERQIYTKTNHEIKDGILIIEARKEGTKYTSTKITTKGKKQFLYGRIEARAKLPVGHGLWPAFWMLGANIDEVKWPKTGEIDILEYIGRDPHMVYTTLHTQDSHGNTINTKRTEFPNIEEGYHVYAIEWSKEKIEFYVDTTLVYTFNPEVKDENTWPFDKPFYIIVNLAIGGNFGGPDVDDTVLPQKYYVDYVRVYE
;
A
#
# COMPACT_ATOMS: atom_id res chain seq x y z
N MET A 1 22.79 -16.33 66.08
CA MET A 1 22.74 -17.02 64.76
C MET A 1 21.72 -16.31 63.87
N LYS A 2 22.15 -15.38 63.01
CA LYS A 2 21.26 -14.69 62.07
C LYS A 2 21.27 -15.46 60.74
N LYS A 3 20.12 -16.01 60.33
CA LYS A 3 19.95 -16.68 59.04
C LYS A 3 19.80 -15.62 57.95
N ILE A 4 20.74 -15.60 57.00
CA ILE A 4 20.65 -14.81 55.77
C ILE A 4 19.81 -15.61 54.79
N VAL A 5 18.66 -15.06 54.38
CA VAL A 5 17.84 -15.60 53.30
C VAL A 5 18.32 -14.94 52.01
N LEU A 6 18.96 -15.73 51.14
CA LEU A 6 19.40 -15.30 49.82
C LEU A 6 18.22 -15.43 48.85
N LEU A 7 17.63 -14.31 48.45
CA LEU A 7 16.58 -14.26 47.45
C LEU A 7 17.23 -14.37 46.05
N LEU A 8 17.14 -15.54 45.42
CA LEU A 8 17.52 -15.74 44.03
C LEU A 8 16.44 -15.13 43.13
N LEU A 9 16.71 -13.94 42.58
CA LEU A 9 15.95 -13.37 41.47
C LEU A 9 16.26 -14.20 40.21
N ILE A 10 15.31 -15.03 39.80
CA ILE A 10 15.32 -15.68 38.50
C ILE A 10 14.83 -14.63 37.49
N CYS A 11 15.76 -14.02 36.75
CA CYS A 11 15.43 -13.22 35.57
C CYS A 11 14.92 -14.17 34.47
N SER A 12 13.61 -14.20 34.29
CA SER A 12 12.97 -14.82 33.13
C SER A 12 13.29 -13.97 31.90
N PHE A 13 14.31 -14.35 31.13
CA PHE A 13 14.45 -13.86 29.76
C PHE A 13 13.33 -14.48 28.93
N SER A 14 12.25 -13.71 28.74
CA SER A 14 11.26 -14.02 27.71
C SER A 14 11.97 -13.91 26.36
N TYR A 15 12.38 -15.04 25.80
CA TYR A 15 12.70 -15.13 24.39
C TYR A 15 11.42 -14.83 23.63
N ALA A 16 11.27 -13.58 23.18
CA ALA A 16 10.32 -13.26 22.13
C ALA A 16 10.68 -14.15 20.94
N GLN A 17 9.84 -15.14 20.69
CA GLN A 17 10.00 -16.09 19.60
C GLN A 17 9.83 -15.28 18.32
N ASN A 18 10.94 -14.82 17.73
CA ASN A 18 10.95 -14.27 16.38
C ASN A 18 10.49 -15.42 15.47
N ALA A 19 9.19 -15.45 15.17
CA ALA A 19 8.64 -16.36 14.18
C ALA A 19 9.41 -16.09 12.87
N LYS A 20 10.19 -17.08 12.42
CA LYS A 20 11.00 -16.96 11.22
C LYS A 20 10.05 -17.02 10.03
N ARG A 21 9.62 -15.85 9.55
CA ARG A 21 8.78 -15.71 8.34
C ARG A 21 9.43 -16.42 7.16
N LYS A 22 8.64 -17.17 6.39
CA LYS A 22 9.08 -17.81 5.15
C LYS A 22 8.71 -16.94 3.96
N LEU A 23 9.69 -16.53 3.17
CA LEU A 23 9.46 -15.75 1.95
C LEU A 23 8.70 -16.61 0.93
N LEU A 24 7.53 -16.13 0.50
CA LEU A 24 6.69 -16.77 -0.50
C LEU A 24 6.93 -16.21 -1.90
N TRP A 25 7.04 -14.88 -1.99
CA TRP A 25 7.23 -14.18 -3.25
C TRP A 25 7.93 -12.85 -3.03
N GLU A 26 8.75 -12.46 -4.00
CA GLU A 26 9.37 -11.14 -4.03
C GLU A 26 9.48 -10.60 -5.45
N GLU A 27 9.42 -9.28 -5.55
CA GLU A 27 9.81 -8.49 -6.70
C GLU A 27 10.88 -7.51 -6.24
N ASN A 28 12.12 -7.73 -6.69
CA ASN A 28 13.29 -6.86 -6.41
C ASN A 28 13.63 -5.95 -7.60
N PHE A 29 12.74 -5.85 -8.59
CA PHE A 29 12.89 -5.06 -9.82
C PHE A 29 14.29 -5.20 -10.46
N SER A 30 14.80 -6.44 -10.52
CA SER A 30 16.17 -6.72 -10.98
C SER A 30 16.32 -6.75 -12.51
N LYS A 31 15.20 -6.72 -13.24
CA LYS A 31 15.16 -6.72 -14.70
C LYS A 31 14.98 -5.30 -15.23
N LYS A 32 15.49 -5.04 -16.44
CA LYS A 32 15.37 -3.74 -17.12
C LYS A 32 13.91 -3.28 -17.34
N ASN A 33 12.98 -4.23 -17.46
CA ASN A 33 11.55 -3.94 -17.68
C ASN A 33 10.72 -4.64 -16.61
N ILE A 34 9.55 -4.07 -16.32
CA ILE A 34 8.55 -4.70 -15.46
C ILE A 34 8.27 -6.13 -15.94
N ASN A 35 8.27 -7.07 -15.01
CA ASN A 35 8.03 -8.47 -15.32
C ASN A 35 6.53 -8.69 -15.56
N GLU A 36 6.11 -8.66 -16.83
CA GLU A 36 4.70 -8.86 -17.19
C GLU A 36 4.16 -10.26 -16.88
N LYS A 37 4.99 -11.21 -16.42
CA LYS A 37 4.47 -12.46 -15.82
C LYS A 37 3.86 -12.24 -14.44
N PHE A 38 4.23 -11.16 -13.76
CA PHE A 38 3.75 -10.81 -12.42
C PHE A 38 2.80 -9.62 -12.46
N TRP A 39 3.10 -8.63 -13.31
CA TRP A 39 2.41 -7.35 -13.34
C TRP A 39 1.61 -7.13 -14.63
N ASN A 40 0.46 -6.47 -14.51
CA ASN A 40 -0.29 -5.83 -15.58
C ASN A 40 -0.03 -4.33 -15.49
N PHE A 41 -0.19 -3.64 -16.62
CA PHE A 41 -0.36 -2.19 -16.63
C PHE A 41 -1.83 -1.86 -16.74
N GLU A 42 -2.32 -0.99 -15.86
CA GLU A 42 -3.58 -0.29 -16.08
C GLU A 42 -3.26 0.96 -16.90
N THR A 43 -4.01 1.20 -17.97
CA THR A 43 -3.78 2.33 -18.88
C THR A 43 -5.04 3.12 -19.12
N GLY A 44 -4.89 4.41 -19.43
CA GLY A 44 -6.02 5.31 -19.62
C GLY A 44 -6.37 6.08 -18.35
N ASP A 45 -7.58 6.65 -18.34
CA ASP A 45 -8.16 7.45 -17.26
C ASP A 45 -9.29 6.70 -16.52
N GLY A 46 -9.46 5.41 -16.80
CA GLY A 46 -10.53 4.57 -16.25
C GLY A 46 -11.84 4.58 -17.05
N CYS A 47 -11.99 5.41 -18.09
CA CYS A 47 -13.20 5.40 -18.93
C CYS A 47 -13.31 4.17 -19.85
N PRO A 48 -14.54 3.76 -20.24
CA PRO A 48 -15.83 4.37 -19.89
C PRO A 48 -16.40 3.93 -18.54
N ASP A 49 -15.85 2.87 -17.94
CA ASP A 49 -16.48 2.19 -16.81
C ASP A 49 -16.28 2.91 -15.46
N LEU A 50 -15.13 3.55 -15.28
CA LEU A 50 -14.73 4.21 -14.04
C LEU A 50 -13.87 5.45 -14.33
N CYS A 51 -14.42 6.38 -15.12
CA CYS A 51 -13.75 7.61 -15.50
C CYS A 51 -13.14 8.36 -14.31
N GLY A 52 -11.92 8.88 -14.50
CA GLY A 52 -11.14 9.51 -13.44
C GLY A 52 -10.89 8.56 -12.28
N TYR A 53 -10.75 7.25 -12.56
CA TYR A 53 -10.64 6.14 -11.59
C TYR A 53 -11.64 6.16 -10.43
N GLY A 54 -12.81 6.79 -10.62
CA GLY A 54 -13.89 6.87 -9.63
C GLY A 54 -13.70 7.96 -8.58
N ASN A 55 -12.60 8.70 -8.66
CA ASN A 55 -12.18 9.70 -7.68
C ASN A 55 -11.72 11.01 -8.33
N ASN A 56 -12.11 11.27 -9.59
CA ASN A 56 -11.73 12.46 -10.36
C ASN A 56 -10.21 12.66 -10.51
N GLU A 57 -9.45 11.56 -10.54
CA GLU A 57 -8.02 11.56 -10.87
C GLU A 57 -7.77 12.22 -12.24
N ARG A 58 -6.66 12.95 -12.38
CA ARG A 58 -6.35 13.77 -13.58
C ARG A 58 -5.39 13.11 -14.55
N GLN A 59 -4.70 12.04 -14.15
CA GLN A 59 -3.69 11.39 -14.96
C GLN A 59 -4.27 10.37 -15.93
N ILE A 60 -3.57 10.21 -17.05
CA ILE A 60 -3.66 9.03 -17.91
C ILE A 60 -2.53 8.09 -17.48
N TYR A 61 -2.86 6.89 -16.99
CA TYR A 61 -1.83 5.89 -16.73
C TYR A 61 -1.29 5.31 -18.05
N THR A 62 0.03 5.11 -18.11
CA THR A 62 0.74 4.65 -19.31
C THR A 62 1.78 3.58 -18.97
N LYS A 63 2.30 2.93 -20.02
CA LYS A 63 3.44 2.01 -19.95
C LYS A 63 4.81 2.70 -20.05
N THR A 64 4.85 4.04 -20.16
CA THR A 64 6.08 4.79 -20.44
C THR A 64 6.46 5.78 -19.34
N ASN A 65 5.68 5.83 -18.25
CA ASN A 65 5.90 6.67 -17.06
C ASN A 65 6.62 5.91 -15.94
N HIS A 66 7.43 4.91 -16.29
CA HIS A 66 8.28 4.24 -15.33
C HIS A 66 9.62 3.87 -15.95
N GLU A 67 10.62 3.72 -15.10
CA GLU A 67 11.89 3.10 -15.41
C GLU A 67 12.28 2.15 -14.28
N ILE A 68 13.07 1.13 -14.59
CA ILE A 68 13.76 0.34 -13.58
C ILE A 68 15.24 0.67 -13.68
N LYS A 69 15.80 1.16 -12.58
CA LYS A 69 17.19 1.58 -12.50
C LYS A 69 17.80 1.12 -11.18
N ASP A 70 18.95 0.45 -11.27
CA ASP A 70 19.71 -0.04 -10.11
C ASP A 70 18.88 -0.89 -9.13
N GLY A 71 17.96 -1.71 -9.65
CA GLY A 71 17.08 -2.57 -8.85
C GLY A 71 15.85 -1.87 -8.27
N ILE A 72 15.58 -0.62 -8.66
CA ILE A 72 14.46 0.17 -8.13
C ILE A 72 13.47 0.45 -9.25
N LEU A 73 12.18 0.18 -9.01
CA LEU A 73 11.10 0.70 -9.83
C LEU A 73 10.90 2.18 -9.52
N ILE A 74 10.95 3.01 -10.55
CA ILE A 74 10.73 4.46 -10.47
C ILE A 74 9.50 4.79 -11.30
N ILE A 75 8.41 5.17 -10.65
CA ILE A 75 7.20 5.69 -11.31
C ILE A 75 7.30 7.21 -11.35
N GLU A 76 7.13 7.81 -12.53
CA GLU A 76 7.27 9.24 -12.75
C GLU A 76 5.92 9.89 -13.14
N ALA A 77 5.40 10.72 -12.24
CA ALA A 77 4.31 11.64 -12.51
C ALA A 77 4.83 12.79 -13.39
N ARG A 78 4.20 13.02 -14.53
CA ARG A 78 4.58 14.06 -15.50
C ARG A 78 3.40 14.92 -15.90
N LYS A 79 3.68 16.16 -16.26
CA LYS A 79 2.75 17.04 -17.00
C LYS A 79 3.32 17.31 -18.39
N GLU A 80 2.58 16.90 -19.42
CA GLU A 80 2.94 17.03 -20.83
C GLU A 80 1.89 17.91 -21.52
N GLY A 81 2.21 19.20 -21.63
CA GLY A 81 1.24 20.21 -22.06
C GLY A 81 0.09 20.34 -21.05
N THR A 82 -1.12 19.94 -21.43
CA THR A 82 -2.32 19.95 -20.56
C THR A 82 -2.63 18.60 -19.93
N LYS A 83 -1.88 17.55 -20.25
CA LYS A 83 -2.15 16.18 -19.79
C LYS A 83 -1.21 15.79 -18.65
N TYR A 84 -1.75 15.13 -17.64
CA TYR A 84 -0.96 14.43 -16.64
C TYR A 84 -0.79 12.97 -17.03
N THR A 85 0.39 12.41 -16.80
CA THR A 85 0.68 11.00 -17.06
C THR A 85 1.42 10.36 -15.89
N SER A 86 1.16 9.07 -15.65
CA SER A 86 1.79 8.31 -14.57
C SER A 86 1.74 6.80 -14.87
N THR A 87 2.09 5.94 -13.91
CA THR A 87 1.97 4.48 -14.02
C THR A 87 1.15 3.87 -12.88
N LYS A 88 0.31 2.89 -13.23
CA LYS A 88 -0.40 2.00 -12.32
C LYS A 88 -0.18 0.56 -12.77
N ILE A 89 0.27 -0.28 -11.86
CA ILE A 89 0.49 -1.70 -12.10
C ILE A 89 -0.24 -2.57 -11.09
N THR A 90 -0.73 -3.72 -11.53
CA THR A 90 -1.48 -4.66 -10.70
C THR A 90 -0.95 -6.08 -10.87
N THR A 91 -1.08 -6.93 -9.86
CA THR A 91 -0.83 -8.37 -10.02
C THR A 91 -2.08 -9.19 -10.31
N LYS A 92 -3.19 -8.53 -10.69
CA LYS A 92 -4.50 -9.16 -10.96
C LYS A 92 -4.37 -10.33 -11.95
N GLY A 93 -4.92 -11.49 -11.59
CA GLY A 93 -4.86 -12.71 -12.41
C GLY A 93 -3.45 -13.33 -12.58
N LYS A 94 -2.41 -12.79 -11.92
CA LYS A 94 -1.02 -13.24 -12.03
C LYS A 94 -0.44 -13.69 -10.69
N LYS A 95 -0.47 -12.82 -9.68
CA LYS A 95 -0.05 -13.11 -8.30
C LYS A 95 -1.13 -12.63 -7.33
N GLN A 96 -1.58 -13.54 -6.49
CA GLN A 96 -2.60 -13.30 -5.47
C GLN A 96 -2.19 -14.01 -4.20
N PHE A 97 -2.53 -13.41 -3.06
CA PHE A 97 -2.09 -13.87 -1.76
C PHE A 97 -3.27 -13.87 -0.80
N LEU A 98 -3.30 -14.84 0.10
CA LEU A 98 -4.23 -14.91 1.22
C LEU A 98 -3.39 -15.01 2.49
N TYR A 99 -3.56 -14.03 3.38
CA TYR A 99 -2.81 -13.90 4.63
C TYR A 99 -1.30 -13.70 4.45
N GLY A 100 -0.63 -13.61 5.59
CA GLY A 100 0.81 -13.42 5.69
C GLY A 100 1.22 -11.97 5.84
N ARG A 101 2.53 -11.74 5.80
CA ARG A 101 3.10 -10.40 5.75
C ARG A 101 3.23 -9.95 4.32
N ILE A 102 2.74 -8.76 4.01
CA ILE A 102 2.90 -8.13 2.70
C ILE A 102 3.54 -6.77 2.93
N GLU A 103 4.67 -6.50 2.28
CA GLU A 103 5.40 -5.26 2.47
C GLU A 103 6.00 -4.72 1.18
N ALA A 104 6.15 -3.40 1.12
CA ALA A 104 6.95 -2.72 0.12
C ALA A 104 7.92 -1.75 0.80
N ARG A 105 9.14 -1.66 0.28
CA ARG A 105 10.09 -0.60 0.66
C ARG A 105 10.06 0.49 -0.40
N ALA A 106 9.68 1.70 0.00
CA ALA A 106 9.45 2.77 -0.96
C ALA A 106 9.87 4.15 -0.43
N LYS A 107 10.22 5.04 -1.37
CA LYS A 107 10.47 6.48 -1.13
C LYS A 107 9.40 7.28 -1.85
N LEU A 108 8.72 8.15 -1.11
CA LEU A 108 7.58 8.91 -1.58
C LEU A 108 7.99 10.09 -2.49
N PRO A 109 7.19 10.43 -3.51
CA PRO A 109 7.21 11.74 -4.15
C PRO A 109 6.65 12.81 -3.20
N VAL A 110 6.94 14.08 -3.47
CA VAL A 110 6.45 15.22 -2.68
C VAL A 110 5.77 16.27 -3.55
N GLY A 111 4.77 16.95 -3.01
CA GLY A 111 4.08 18.05 -3.67
C GLY A 111 2.56 17.91 -3.72
N HIS A 112 1.87 19.05 -3.62
CA HIS A 112 0.41 19.10 -3.57
C HIS A 112 -0.20 18.46 -4.81
N GLY A 113 -1.15 17.53 -4.59
CA GLY A 113 -1.89 16.84 -5.64
C GLY A 113 -1.27 15.50 -6.05
N LEU A 114 -0.15 15.08 -5.46
CA LEU A 114 0.39 13.73 -5.68
C LEU A 114 -0.18 12.74 -4.68
N TRP A 115 -0.47 11.54 -5.17
CA TRP A 115 -1.03 10.46 -4.37
C TRP A 115 -0.39 9.10 -4.75
N PRO A 116 0.82 8.80 -4.23
CA PRO A 116 1.39 7.46 -4.28
C PRO A 116 0.58 6.47 -3.43
N ALA A 117 0.39 5.25 -3.94
CA ALA A 117 -0.26 4.18 -3.20
C ALA A 117 0.40 2.81 -3.42
N PHE A 118 0.42 2.02 -2.36
CA PHE A 118 0.68 0.57 -2.37
C PHE A 118 -0.44 -0.11 -1.58
N TRP A 119 -1.24 -0.90 -2.29
CA TRP A 119 -2.54 -1.33 -1.81
C TRP A 119 -2.95 -2.64 -2.48
N MET A 120 -4.10 -3.18 -2.08
CA MET A 120 -4.59 -4.46 -2.54
C MET A 120 -6.09 -4.45 -2.76
N LEU A 121 -6.55 -5.21 -3.75
CA LEU A 121 -7.98 -5.46 -3.99
C LEU A 121 -8.27 -6.96 -3.99
N GLY A 122 -9.49 -7.32 -3.56
CA GLY A 122 -9.97 -8.68 -3.60
C GLY A 122 -9.89 -9.28 -5.01
N ALA A 123 -9.41 -10.50 -5.12
CA ALA A 123 -9.26 -11.20 -6.39
C ALA A 123 -10.59 -11.43 -7.14
N ASN A 124 -11.71 -11.36 -6.41
CA ASN A 124 -13.06 -11.57 -6.93
C ASN A 124 -13.78 -10.28 -7.37
N ILE A 125 -13.03 -9.20 -7.64
CA ILE A 125 -13.60 -7.90 -8.00
C ILE A 125 -14.50 -7.98 -9.24
N ASP A 126 -14.22 -8.89 -10.17
CA ASP A 126 -15.01 -9.01 -11.40
C ASP A 126 -16.38 -9.64 -11.15
N GLU A 127 -16.50 -10.49 -10.12
CA GLU A 127 -17.74 -11.14 -9.71
C GLU A 127 -18.60 -10.28 -8.78
N VAL A 128 -18.01 -9.66 -7.74
CA VAL A 128 -18.78 -8.98 -6.68
C VAL A 128 -18.71 -7.46 -6.71
N LYS A 129 -17.76 -6.90 -7.48
CA LYS A 129 -17.45 -5.47 -7.58
C LYS A 129 -16.97 -4.84 -6.26
N TRP A 130 -16.38 -3.66 -6.39
CA TRP A 130 -16.08 -2.80 -5.24
C TRP A 130 -17.39 -2.18 -4.71
N PRO A 131 -17.58 -2.03 -3.39
CA PRO A 131 -16.64 -2.31 -2.29
C PRO A 131 -16.71 -3.74 -1.73
N LYS A 132 -17.64 -4.58 -2.20
CA LYS A 132 -17.83 -5.96 -1.70
C LYS A 132 -16.59 -6.84 -1.81
N THR A 133 -15.77 -6.58 -2.82
CA THR A 133 -14.51 -7.30 -3.01
C THR A 133 -13.52 -7.07 -1.87
N GLY A 134 -13.61 -5.95 -1.15
CA GLY A 134 -12.66 -5.54 -0.14
C GLY A 134 -11.41 -4.89 -0.72
N GLU A 135 -10.85 -3.94 0.03
CA GLU A 135 -9.65 -3.18 -0.31
C GLU A 135 -8.78 -3.01 0.95
N ILE A 136 -7.46 -3.12 0.77
CA ILE A 136 -6.46 -2.95 1.83
C ILE A 136 -5.42 -1.94 1.37
N ASP A 137 -5.44 -0.75 1.94
CA ASP A 137 -4.51 0.33 1.61
C ASP A 137 -3.36 0.34 2.61
N ILE A 138 -2.25 -0.29 2.20
CA ILE A 138 -1.08 -0.51 3.05
C ILE A 138 -0.27 0.79 3.20
N LEU A 139 -0.18 1.54 2.12
CA LEU A 139 0.37 2.89 2.06
C LEU A 139 -0.53 3.72 1.16
N GLU A 140 -1.08 4.79 1.73
CA GLU A 140 -1.43 5.98 0.98
C GLU A 140 -0.74 7.20 1.59
N TYR A 141 -0.24 8.06 0.72
CA TYR A 141 0.26 9.38 1.07
C TYR A 141 -0.34 10.38 0.11
N ILE A 142 -0.69 11.58 0.59
CA ILE A 142 -1.15 12.68 -0.25
C ILE A 142 -0.25 13.88 -0.01
N GLY A 143 0.36 14.42 -1.06
CA GLY A 143 1.33 15.50 -0.91
C GLY A 143 0.74 16.84 -0.47
N ARG A 144 -0.60 16.95 -0.36
CA ARG A 144 -1.29 18.08 0.27
C ARG A 144 -1.33 18.00 1.80
N ASP A 145 -0.99 16.85 2.38
CA ASP A 145 -0.95 16.61 3.82
C ASP A 145 0.39 15.97 4.20
N PRO A 146 1.49 16.75 4.16
CA PRO A 146 2.82 16.25 4.40
C PRO A 146 2.95 15.63 5.81
N HIS A 147 3.93 14.75 5.95
CA HIS A 147 4.23 14.00 7.17
C HIS A 147 3.16 13.00 7.59
N MET A 148 2.17 12.72 6.74
CA MET A 148 1.02 11.89 7.09
C MET A 148 0.90 10.69 6.16
N VAL A 149 0.78 9.51 6.77
CA VAL A 149 0.47 8.25 6.07
C VAL A 149 -0.92 7.80 6.47
N TYR A 150 -1.65 7.26 5.51
CA TYR A 150 -2.96 6.67 5.73
C TYR A 150 -2.87 5.17 5.51
N THR A 151 -3.47 4.43 6.44
CA THR A 151 -3.71 3.00 6.33
C THR A 151 -5.20 2.76 6.42
N THR A 152 -5.77 2.15 5.40
CA THR A 152 -7.22 2.18 5.18
C THR A 152 -7.74 0.81 4.76
N LEU A 153 -8.99 0.53 5.11
CA LEU A 153 -9.74 -0.63 4.65
C LEU A 153 -11.10 -0.18 4.12
N HIS A 154 -11.47 -0.68 2.95
CA HIS A 154 -12.81 -0.52 2.41
C HIS A 154 -13.55 -1.86 2.38
N THR A 155 -14.77 -1.85 2.89
CA THR A 155 -15.68 -2.99 2.94
C THR A 155 -17.08 -2.55 2.50
N GLN A 156 -18.01 -3.50 2.35
CA GLN A 156 -19.40 -3.14 2.03
C GLN A 156 -20.02 -2.23 3.09
N ASP A 157 -19.71 -2.45 4.37
CA ASP A 157 -20.24 -1.64 5.47
C ASP A 157 -19.56 -0.29 5.64
N SER A 158 -18.29 -0.15 5.24
CA SER A 158 -17.59 1.13 5.31
C SER A 158 -16.59 1.29 4.16
N HIS A 159 -16.88 2.24 3.25
CA HIS A 159 -16.10 2.50 2.05
C HIS A 159 -16.20 3.97 1.62
N GLY A 160 -15.32 4.43 0.72
CA GLY A 160 -15.20 5.85 0.40
C GLY A 160 -14.65 6.62 1.61
N ASN A 161 -15.49 7.40 2.29
CA ASN A 161 -15.13 8.01 3.58
C ASN A 161 -15.26 7.00 4.73
N THR A 162 -14.51 5.90 4.62
CA THR A 162 -14.55 4.76 5.54
C THR A 162 -14.12 5.16 6.95
N ILE A 163 -14.74 4.56 7.95
CA ILE A 163 -14.31 4.71 9.35
C ILE A 163 -13.11 3.81 9.68
N ASN A 164 -12.83 2.83 8.83
CA ASN A 164 -11.77 1.84 9.01
C ASN A 164 -10.43 2.38 8.48
N THR A 165 -10.05 3.58 8.92
CA THR A 165 -8.84 4.27 8.48
C THR A 165 -8.06 4.84 9.66
N LYS A 166 -6.75 4.98 9.48
CA LYS A 166 -5.86 5.66 10.41
C LYS A 166 -4.92 6.58 9.65
N ARG A 167 -5.02 7.89 9.94
CA ARG A 167 -4.02 8.90 9.60
C ARG A 167 -2.96 8.94 10.69
N THR A 168 -1.70 8.72 10.34
CA THR A 168 -0.58 8.65 11.28
C THR A 168 0.53 9.61 10.87
N GLU A 169 1.02 10.40 11.83
CA GLU A 169 2.10 11.36 11.62
C GLU A 169 3.48 10.69 11.72
N PHE A 170 4.32 10.99 10.74
CA PHE A 170 5.72 10.60 10.64
C PHE A 170 6.50 11.82 10.11
N PRO A 171 7.18 12.60 10.97
CA PRO A 171 7.81 13.87 10.60
C PRO A 171 8.81 13.79 9.43
N ASN A 172 9.40 12.62 9.19
CA ASN A 172 10.43 12.43 8.17
C ASN A 172 10.00 11.41 7.09
N ILE A 173 8.70 11.16 6.89
CA ILE A 173 8.25 10.10 5.96
C ILE A 173 8.65 10.36 4.50
N GLU A 174 8.85 11.62 4.13
CA GLU A 174 9.36 12.02 2.82
C GLU A 174 10.87 11.78 2.66
N GLU A 175 11.60 11.58 3.77
CA GLU A 175 13.05 11.47 3.80
C GLU A 175 13.54 10.03 3.59
N GLY A 176 13.82 9.69 2.33
CA GLY A 176 14.42 8.41 2.01
C GLY A 176 13.38 7.29 1.94
N TYR A 177 13.79 6.07 2.25
CA TYR A 177 12.97 4.89 2.06
C TYR A 177 12.45 4.38 3.40
N HIS A 178 11.16 4.04 3.41
CA HIS A 178 10.47 3.41 4.53
C HIS A 178 9.86 2.08 4.09
N VAL A 179 9.58 1.21 5.05
CA VAL A 179 8.88 -0.06 4.81
C VAL A 179 7.41 0.09 5.21
N TYR A 180 6.50 -0.17 4.28
CA TYR A 180 5.07 -0.14 4.52
C TYR A 180 4.54 -1.56 4.44
N ALA A 181 3.87 -2.04 5.48
CA ALA A 181 3.53 -3.44 5.58
C ALA A 181 2.21 -3.71 6.28
N ILE A 182 1.66 -4.89 6.00
CA ILE A 182 0.62 -5.51 6.82
C ILE A 182 1.08 -6.86 7.35
N GLU A 183 0.59 -7.22 8.53
CA GLU A 183 0.43 -8.61 8.97
C GLU A 183 -1.05 -8.94 8.86
N TRP A 184 -1.39 -9.83 7.93
CA TRP A 184 -2.77 -10.20 7.64
C TRP A 184 -3.02 -11.65 8.02
N SER A 185 -4.03 -11.85 8.86
CA SER A 185 -4.48 -13.15 9.31
C SER A 185 -5.98 -13.28 9.16
N LYS A 186 -6.52 -14.47 9.45
CA LYS A 186 -7.97 -14.68 9.52
C LYS A 186 -8.67 -13.79 10.55
N GLU A 187 -7.96 -13.41 11.60
CA GLU A 187 -8.54 -12.70 12.75
C GLU A 187 -8.39 -11.19 12.65
N LYS A 188 -7.29 -10.70 12.10
CA LYS A 188 -6.97 -9.27 12.10
C LYS A 188 -6.00 -8.90 10.98
N ILE A 189 -6.01 -7.62 10.63
CA ILE A 189 -5.01 -6.96 9.79
C ILE A 189 -4.31 -5.91 10.65
N GLU A 190 -3.00 -5.98 10.73
CA GLU A 190 -2.15 -5.03 11.45
C GLU A 190 -1.25 -4.30 10.47
N PHE A 191 -1.25 -2.98 10.49
CA PHE A 191 -0.49 -2.14 9.57
C PHE A 191 0.76 -1.60 10.26
N TYR A 192 1.86 -1.57 9.52
CA TYR A 192 3.16 -1.13 10.00
C TYR A 192 3.78 -0.12 9.03
N VAL A 193 4.39 0.91 9.62
CA VAL A 193 5.36 1.77 8.93
C VAL A 193 6.69 1.57 9.64
N ASP A 194 7.70 1.18 8.88
CA ASP A 194 8.95 0.60 9.34
C ASP A 194 8.69 -0.56 10.34
N THR A 195 9.03 -0.35 11.61
CA THR A 195 8.82 -1.32 12.69
C THR A 195 7.61 -0.97 13.57
N THR A 196 6.95 0.14 13.30
CA THR A 196 5.90 0.71 14.17
C THR A 196 4.53 0.20 13.74
N LEU A 197 3.81 -0.48 14.64
CA LEU A 197 2.39 -0.79 14.46
C LEU A 197 1.58 0.51 14.53
N VAL A 198 0.87 0.85 13.45
CA VAL A 198 0.11 2.11 13.35
C VAL A 198 -1.40 1.92 13.44
N TYR A 199 -1.89 0.76 12.99
CA TYR A 199 -3.32 0.46 12.96
C TYR A 199 -3.59 -1.04 13.04
N THR A 200 -4.66 -1.42 13.74
CA THR A 200 -5.16 -2.79 13.80
C THR A 200 -6.64 -2.79 13.49
N PHE A 201 -7.04 -3.56 12.49
CA PHE A 201 -8.44 -3.84 12.20
C PHE A 201 -8.78 -5.27 12.60
N ASN A 202 -9.72 -5.39 13.55
CA ASN A 202 -10.22 -6.65 14.09
C ASN A 202 -11.67 -6.45 14.53
N PRO A 203 -12.64 -6.45 13.60
CA PRO A 203 -14.04 -6.27 13.94
C PRO A 203 -14.55 -7.48 14.73
N GLU A 204 -15.45 -7.24 15.68
CA GLU A 204 -16.08 -8.29 16.50
C GLU A 204 -16.91 -9.24 15.62
N VAL A 205 -17.67 -8.67 14.69
CA VAL A 205 -18.42 -9.42 13.67
C VAL A 205 -17.53 -9.56 12.43
N LYS A 206 -17.40 -10.78 11.93
CA LYS A 206 -16.69 -11.11 10.68
C LYS A 206 -17.62 -11.83 9.72
N ASP A 207 -18.32 -11.05 8.93
CA ASP A 207 -19.16 -11.52 7.82
C ASP A 207 -18.70 -10.92 6.48
N GLU A 208 -19.45 -11.16 5.41
CA GLU A 208 -19.10 -10.67 4.07
C GLU A 208 -19.07 -9.13 3.95
N ASN A 209 -19.73 -8.40 4.86
CA ASN A 209 -19.82 -6.95 4.79
C ASN A 209 -18.76 -6.24 5.64
N THR A 210 -18.36 -6.87 6.74
CA THR A 210 -17.39 -6.36 7.72
C THR A 210 -15.99 -6.94 7.55
N TRP A 211 -15.88 -8.15 7.01
CA TRP A 211 -14.61 -8.87 6.84
C TRP A 211 -14.50 -9.57 5.46
N PRO A 212 -14.45 -8.82 4.35
CA PRO A 212 -14.17 -9.38 3.03
C PRO A 212 -12.70 -9.82 2.86
N PHE A 213 -11.96 -10.10 3.93
CA PHE A 213 -10.51 -10.35 3.92
C PHE A 213 -10.15 -11.83 4.17
N ASP A 214 -11.09 -12.76 3.99
CA ASP A 214 -10.85 -14.23 4.03
C ASP A 214 -10.89 -14.83 2.60
N LYS A 215 -10.13 -14.22 1.69
CA LYS A 215 -9.99 -14.65 0.28
C LYS A 215 -8.72 -14.06 -0.35
N PRO A 216 -8.24 -14.54 -1.51
CA PRO A 216 -7.06 -13.99 -2.15
C PRO A 216 -7.22 -12.51 -2.56
N PHE A 217 -6.16 -11.74 -2.42
CA PHE A 217 -6.03 -10.34 -2.86
C PHE A 217 -4.85 -10.20 -3.83
N TYR A 218 -4.94 -9.27 -4.78
CA TYR A 218 -3.83 -8.88 -5.65
C TYR A 218 -3.29 -7.51 -5.26
N ILE A 219 -2.01 -7.27 -5.59
CA ILE A 219 -1.27 -6.06 -5.23
C ILE A 219 -1.42 -5.01 -6.33
N ILE A 220 -1.44 -3.74 -5.92
CA ILE A 220 -1.49 -2.56 -6.78
C ILE A 220 -0.44 -1.55 -6.32
N VAL A 221 0.27 -0.96 -7.28
CA VAL A 221 1.22 0.14 -7.08
C VAL A 221 0.90 1.23 -8.09
N ASN A 222 0.68 2.46 -7.65
CA ASN A 222 0.48 3.60 -8.54
C ASN A 222 0.94 4.93 -7.93
N LEU A 223 0.97 5.94 -8.78
CA LEU A 223 1.09 7.35 -8.40
C LEU A 223 -0.02 8.14 -9.10
N ALA A 224 -1.12 8.40 -8.39
CA ALA A 224 -2.21 9.26 -8.86
C ALA A 224 -1.81 10.75 -8.81
N ILE A 225 -2.49 11.56 -9.64
CA ILE A 225 -2.32 13.01 -9.69
C ILE A 225 -3.71 13.66 -9.63
N GLY A 226 -3.91 14.53 -8.65
CA GLY A 226 -5.18 15.19 -8.35
C GLY A 226 -6.15 14.28 -7.60
N GLY A 227 -7.42 14.32 -8.01
CA GLY A 227 -8.50 13.52 -7.41
C GLY A 227 -9.09 14.13 -6.13
N ASN A 228 -10.21 13.57 -5.71
CA ASN A 228 -10.96 14.05 -4.54
C ASN A 228 -10.14 13.93 -3.24
N PHE A 229 -9.27 12.91 -3.15
CA PHE A 229 -8.44 12.63 -1.98
C PHE A 229 -7.02 13.20 -2.07
N GLY A 230 -6.33 13.04 -3.20
CA GLY A 230 -5.03 13.70 -3.44
C GLY A 230 -5.10 15.23 -3.45
N GLY A 231 -6.28 15.77 -3.78
CA GLY A 231 -6.58 17.19 -3.86
C GLY A 231 -7.03 17.55 -5.29
N PRO A 232 -8.17 18.25 -5.48
CA PRO A 232 -8.56 18.64 -6.83
C PRO A 232 -7.54 19.61 -7.44
N ASP A 233 -6.86 20.41 -6.62
CA ASP A 233 -5.77 21.28 -7.05
C ASP A 233 -4.45 20.49 -7.13
N VAL A 234 -3.61 20.82 -8.11
CA VAL A 234 -2.29 20.21 -8.33
C VAL A 234 -1.29 21.35 -8.48
N ASP A 235 -0.20 21.31 -7.74
CA ASP A 235 0.91 22.24 -7.94
C ASP A 235 1.80 21.74 -9.08
N ASP A 236 1.62 22.32 -10.27
CA ASP A 236 2.38 21.94 -11.46
C ASP A 236 3.88 22.18 -11.34
N THR A 237 4.31 23.09 -10.46
CA THR A 237 5.72 23.45 -10.33
C THR A 237 6.56 22.34 -9.69
N VAL A 238 5.92 21.37 -9.03
CA VAL A 238 6.61 20.23 -8.43
C VAL A 238 6.95 19.15 -9.45
N LEU A 239 6.28 19.12 -10.62
CA LEU A 239 6.43 18.07 -11.62
C LEU A 239 7.67 18.26 -12.52
N PRO A 240 8.34 17.17 -12.93
CA PRO A 240 8.00 15.76 -12.67
C PRO A 240 8.35 15.30 -11.25
N GLN A 241 7.62 14.31 -10.74
CA GLN A 241 7.86 13.71 -9.42
C GLN A 241 7.97 12.20 -9.51
N LYS A 242 8.80 11.62 -8.64
CA LYS A 242 9.18 10.21 -8.69
C LYS A 242 8.78 9.48 -7.42
N TYR A 243 8.05 8.39 -7.59
CA TYR A 243 7.77 7.40 -6.56
C TYR A 243 8.69 6.20 -6.77
N TYR A 244 9.51 5.90 -5.77
CA TYR A 244 10.52 4.85 -5.86
C TYR A 244 10.08 3.64 -5.05
N VAL A 245 10.09 2.46 -5.66
CA VAL A 245 9.79 1.19 -4.99
C VAL A 245 10.99 0.26 -5.16
N ASP A 246 11.66 -0.04 -4.05
CA ASP A 246 12.85 -0.89 -4.01
C ASP A 246 12.46 -2.37 -4.12
N TYR A 247 11.49 -2.81 -3.33
CA TYR A 247 10.96 -4.16 -3.44
C TYR A 247 9.50 -4.26 -3.01
N VAL A 248 8.88 -5.36 -3.42
CA VAL A 248 7.64 -5.89 -2.82
C VAL A 248 7.90 -7.32 -2.36
N ARG A 249 7.55 -7.66 -1.12
CA ARG A 249 7.76 -9.00 -0.53
C ARG A 249 6.51 -9.50 0.16
N VAL A 250 6.31 -10.81 0.06
CA VAL A 250 5.21 -11.54 0.69
C VAL A 250 5.76 -12.75 1.43
N TYR A 251 5.33 -12.92 2.68
CA TYR A 251 5.79 -13.98 3.58
C TYR A 251 4.61 -14.71 4.23
N GLU A 252 4.81 -15.97 4.58
CA GLU A 252 3.96 -16.75 5.51
C GLU A 252 4.64 -17.00 6.87
#